data_AF-A0A1Y1YZX2-F1
#
_entry.id   AF-A0A1Y1YZX2-F1
#
_cell.length_a   1.000
_cell.length_b   1.000
_cell.length_c   1.000
_cell.angle_alpha   90.00
_cell.angle_beta   90.00
_cell.angle_gamma   90.00
#
_symmetry.space_group_name_H-M   'P 1'
#
loop_
_entity.id
_entity.type
_entity.pdbx_description
1 polymer ?
#
loop_
_entity_poly.entity_id
_entity_poly.type
_entity_poly.pdbx_seq_one_letter_code
_entity_poly.pdbx_strand_id
1 'polypeptide(L)'
;MLVGRNPTTEVVLTENHAAQLKTKIPRRIQLEKNWKLLYSMSQHGISLHTLLRLAKGKSPLLLAIKDAAGSVFGAYLSDAFTPHPNFYGSGECFLWKIDEKDKVKVFPWTGKNDYCILCENEFIAVGGGDGQFGLWLDSELENGSSSHCPTFDNEVLSSEPRFICVELEVWCFKENPGR
;
A
#
# COMPACT_ATOMS: atom_id res chain seq x y z
N MET A 1 -6.00 16.22 -3.08
CA MET A 1 -6.48 15.80 -4.42
C MET A 1 -5.58 14.70 -4.92
N LEU A 2 -6.19 13.64 -5.44
CA LEU A 2 -5.53 12.55 -6.13
C LEU A 2 -5.33 12.97 -7.59
N VAL A 3 -4.08 12.96 -8.07
CA VAL A 3 -3.73 13.43 -9.41
C VAL A 3 -2.97 12.36 -10.21
N GLY A 4 -3.18 12.33 -11.53
CA GLY A 4 -2.50 11.42 -12.44
C GLY A 4 -3.24 10.12 -12.77
N ARG A 5 -4.40 9.88 -12.14
CA ARG A 5 -5.31 8.80 -12.54
C ARG A 5 -6.00 9.16 -13.86
N ASN A 6 -6.05 8.20 -14.78
CA ASN A 6 -6.86 8.28 -15.98
C ASN A 6 -8.35 8.21 -15.59
N PRO A 7 -9.19 9.18 -16.01
CA PRO A 7 -10.61 9.20 -15.65
C PRO A 7 -11.41 7.97 -16.07
N THR A 8 -10.91 7.16 -17.02
CA THR A 8 -11.61 5.96 -17.51
C THR A 8 -11.25 4.69 -16.73
N THR A 9 -10.28 4.73 -15.82
CA THR A 9 -9.88 3.55 -15.05
C THR A 9 -10.71 3.42 -13.80
N GLU A 10 -10.80 2.20 -13.30
CA GLU A 10 -11.49 1.91 -12.05
C GLU A 10 -10.82 2.66 -10.88
N VAL A 11 -11.64 3.18 -9.96
CA VAL A 11 -11.17 3.93 -8.80
C VAL A 11 -10.99 2.97 -7.64
N VAL A 12 -9.74 2.80 -7.18
CA VAL A 12 -9.45 2.06 -5.94
C VAL A 12 -9.57 2.99 -4.75
N LEU A 13 -8.78 4.08 -4.73
CA LEU A 13 -8.79 5.05 -3.65
C LEU A 13 -9.65 6.26 -4.00
N THR A 14 -10.75 6.47 -3.27
CA THR A 14 -11.59 7.68 -3.44
C THR A 14 -10.98 8.90 -2.75
N GLU A 15 -11.41 10.11 -3.12
CA GLU A 15 -11.01 11.35 -2.42
C GLU A 15 -11.46 11.34 -0.94
N ASN A 16 -12.61 10.71 -0.63
CA ASN A 16 -13.08 10.55 0.75
C ASN A 16 -12.15 9.64 1.58
N HIS A 17 -11.76 8.48 1.02
CA HIS A 17 -10.80 7.59 1.67
C HIS A 17 -9.44 8.23 1.83
N ALA A 18 -8.95 8.93 0.79
CA ALA A 18 -7.71 9.69 0.84
C ALA A 18 -7.74 10.77 1.94
N ALA A 19 -8.85 11.50 2.07
CA ALA A 19 -9.01 12.49 3.13
C ALA A 19 -8.98 11.86 4.53
N GLN A 20 -9.64 10.70 4.73
CA GLN A 20 -9.59 9.96 5.99
C GLN A 20 -8.17 9.47 6.30
N LEU A 21 -7.49 8.84 5.34
CA LEU A 21 -6.09 8.38 5.47
C LEU A 21 -5.12 9.54 5.73
N LYS A 22 -5.36 10.70 5.12
CA LYS A 22 -4.55 11.91 5.32
C LYS A 22 -4.53 12.37 6.78
N THR A 23 -5.56 12.07 7.58
CA THR A 23 -5.54 12.36 9.02
C THR A 23 -4.66 11.41 9.83
N LYS A 24 -4.28 10.27 9.24
CA LYS A 24 -3.55 9.17 9.89
C LYS A 24 -2.06 9.14 9.53
N ILE A 25 -1.67 9.69 8.38
CA ILE A 25 -0.26 9.82 7.98
C ILE A 25 0.50 10.84 8.86
N PRO A 26 1.83 10.79 8.94
CA PRO A 26 2.63 11.72 9.75
C PRO A 26 2.35 13.20 9.42
N ARG A 27 2.28 14.05 10.45
CA ARG A 27 1.90 15.48 10.34
C ARG A 27 2.66 16.24 9.25
N ARG A 28 3.96 15.97 9.07
CA ARG A 28 4.78 16.65 8.05
C ARG A 28 4.24 16.41 6.63
N ILE A 29 3.70 15.23 6.37
CA ILE A 29 3.20 14.81 5.05
C ILE A 29 1.77 15.31 4.82
N GLN A 30 1.01 15.59 5.90
CA GLN A 30 -0.35 16.11 5.80
C GLN A 30 -0.42 17.49 5.13
N LEU A 31 0.68 18.23 5.06
CA LEU A 31 0.75 19.52 4.37
C LEU A 31 0.66 19.38 2.84
N GLU A 32 0.96 18.20 2.30
CA GLU A 32 0.95 17.94 0.86
C GLU A 32 -0.47 17.94 0.31
N LYS A 33 -0.73 18.83 -0.65
CA LYS A 33 -2.08 19.03 -1.21
C LYS A 33 -2.45 17.95 -2.23
N ASN A 34 -1.45 17.44 -2.95
CA ASN A 34 -1.63 16.55 -4.08
C ASN A 34 -0.94 15.22 -3.81
N TRP A 35 -1.66 14.12 -4.02
CA TRP A 35 -1.06 12.79 -4.06
C TRP A 35 -0.97 12.38 -5.51
N LYS A 36 0.24 12.03 -5.94
CA LYS A 36 0.50 11.68 -7.33
C LYS A 36 0.44 10.18 -7.52
N LEU A 37 -0.34 9.73 -8.48
CA LEU A 37 -0.34 8.33 -8.92
C LEU A 37 1.02 8.03 -9.56
N LEU A 38 1.72 7.05 -9.02
CA LEU A 38 2.96 6.52 -9.58
C LEU A 38 2.71 5.29 -10.42
N TYR A 39 1.78 4.45 -9.97
CA TYR A 39 1.45 3.19 -10.62
C TYR A 39 -0.02 2.86 -10.39
N SER A 40 -0.61 2.20 -11.38
CA SER A 40 -1.97 1.67 -11.41
C SER A 40 -1.95 0.45 -12.32
N MET A 41 -2.55 -0.67 -11.91
CA MET A 41 -2.62 -1.87 -12.75
C MET A 41 -3.36 -1.60 -14.07
N SER A 42 -4.51 -0.95 -14.00
CA SER A 42 -5.31 -0.56 -15.17
C SER A 42 -4.60 0.38 -16.15
N GLN A 43 -3.61 1.16 -15.70
CA GLN A 43 -2.84 2.07 -16.57
C GLN A 43 -1.50 1.51 -17.04
N HIS A 44 -0.88 0.63 -16.26
CA HIS A 44 0.53 0.26 -16.44
C HIS A 44 0.76 -1.26 -16.54
N GLY A 45 -0.30 -2.07 -16.48
CA GLY A 45 -0.25 -3.53 -16.57
C GLY A 45 0.15 -4.20 -15.26
N ILE A 46 0.01 -5.53 -15.20
CA ILE A 46 0.11 -6.38 -13.99
C ILE A 46 1.55 -6.89 -13.72
N SER A 47 2.50 -5.97 -13.58
CA SER A 47 3.92 -6.34 -13.43
C SER A 47 4.56 -5.63 -12.27
N LEU A 48 5.00 -6.40 -11.26
CA LEU A 48 5.77 -5.90 -10.12
C LEU A 48 7.01 -5.14 -10.60
N HIS A 49 7.72 -5.65 -11.61
CA HIS A 49 8.87 -4.97 -12.20
C HIS A 49 8.54 -3.56 -12.73
N THR A 50 7.37 -3.39 -13.35
CA THR A 50 6.90 -2.07 -13.81
C THR A 50 6.56 -1.16 -12.64
N LEU A 51 5.87 -1.68 -11.61
CA LEU A 51 5.59 -0.96 -10.37
C LEU A 51 6.88 -0.48 -9.71
N LEU A 52 7.85 -1.37 -9.49
CA LEU A 52 9.14 -1.05 -8.88
C LEU A 52 9.91 0.01 -9.65
N ARG A 53 9.91 -0.05 -10.99
CA ARG A 53 10.54 0.95 -11.85
C ARG A 53 9.92 2.33 -11.69
N LEU A 54 8.58 2.43 -11.67
CA LEU A 54 7.86 3.71 -11.58
C LEU A 54 7.87 4.30 -10.16
N ALA A 55 7.90 3.44 -9.13
CA ALA A 55 7.99 3.83 -7.73
C ALA A 55 9.43 4.06 -7.23
N LYS A 56 10.45 3.80 -8.05
CA LYS A 56 11.86 3.86 -7.66
C LYS A 56 12.23 5.20 -7.04
N GLY A 57 12.77 5.14 -5.83
CA GLY A 57 13.25 6.32 -5.09
C GLY A 57 12.14 7.29 -4.66
N LYS A 58 10.87 6.87 -4.69
CA LYS A 58 9.72 7.68 -4.25
C LYS A 58 9.29 7.26 -2.86
N SER A 59 9.27 8.21 -1.93
CA SER A 59 8.78 7.98 -0.57
C SER A 59 8.25 9.27 0.06
N PRO A 60 7.29 9.17 1.00
CA PRO A 60 6.57 7.95 1.38
C PRO A 60 5.56 7.51 0.31
N LEU A 61 5.05 6.29 0.43
CA LEU A 61 4.10 5.69 -0.50
C LEU A 61 2.80 5.30 0.22
N LEU A 62 1.68 5.37 -0.50
CA LEU A 62 0.45 4.69 -0.12
C LEU A 62 0.10 3.66 -1.19
N LEU A 63 0.04 2.41 -0.77
CA LEU A 63 -0.44 1.28 -1.55
C LEU A 63 -1.93 1.10 -1.26
N ALA A 64 -2.74 1.03 -2.33
CA ALA A 64 -4.16 0.71 -2.27
C ALA A 64 -4.45 -0.46 -3.22
N ILE A 65 -5.20 -1.43 -2.74
CA ILE A 65 -5.56 -2.67 -3.44
C ILE A 65 -7.07 -2.83 -3.37
N LYS A 66 -7.65 -3.29 -4.47
CA LYS A 66 -9.01 -3.81 -4.53
C LYS A 66 -8.94 -5.30 -4.86
N ASP A 67 -9.58 -6.12 -4.05
CA ASP A 67 -9.73 -7.56 -4.34
C ASP A 67 -10.96 -7.85 -5.21
N ALA A 68 -11.05 -9.08 -5.73
CA ALA A 68 -12.15 -9.54 -6.57
C ALA A 68 -13.53 -9.52 -5.87
N ALA A 69 -13.56 -9.49 -4.53
CA ALA A 69 -14.79 -9.34 -3.74
C ALA A 69 -15.17 -7.86 -3.52
N GLY A 70 -14.34 -6.92 -3.99
CA GLY A 70 -14.55 -5.49 -3.89
C GLY A 70 -14.03 -4.85 -2.61
N SER A 71 -13.34 -5.59 -1.74
CA SER A 71 -12.72 -5.04 -0.53
C SER A 71 -11.53 -4.15 -0.91
N VAL A 72 -11.43 -2.99 -0.25
CA VAL A 72 -10.33 -2.04 -0.48
C VAL A 72 -9.46 -1.91 0.77
N PHE A 73 -8.16 -2.12 0.60
CA PHE A 73 -7.19 -2.14 1.69
C PHE A 73 -5.78 -1.83 1.17
N GLY A 74 -4.81 -1.75 2.07
CA GLY A 74 -3.42 -1.59 1.68
C GLY A 74 -2.52 -1.15 2.81
N ALA A 75 -1.51 -0.37 2.45
CA ALA A 75 -0.47 0.06 3.38
C ALA A 75 -0.02 1.50 3.15
N TYR A 76 0.37 2.17 4.22
CA TYR A 76 1.26 3.32 4.15
C TYR A 76 2.69 2.86 4.42
N LEU A 77 3.61 3.24 3.55
CA LEU A 77 5.01 2.86 3.58
C LEU A 77 5.85 4.13 3.78
N SER A 78 6.68 4.15 4.83
CA SER A 78 7.58 5.27 5.09
C SER A 78 8.66 5.42 4.02
N ASP A 79 9.01 4.32 3.36
CA ASP A 79 10.14 4.20 2.45
C ASP A 79 9.71 3.75 1.04
N ALA A 80 10.60 3.96 0.08
CA ALA A 80 10.38 3.54 -1.30
C ALA A 80 10.53 2.02 -1.42
N PHE A 81 9.86 1.41 -2.40
CA PHE A 81 10.14 0.02 -2.75
C PHE A 81 11.61 -0.13 -3.17
N THR A 82 12.34 -0.93 -2.39
CA THR A 82 13.76 -1.23 -2.61
C THR A 82 13.93 -2.75 -2.54
N PRO A 83 14.09 -3.42 -3.70
CA PRO A 83 14.32 -4.86 -3.73
C PRO A 83 15.55 -5.24 -2.90
N HIS A 84 15.34 -5.93 -1.79
CA HIS A 84 16.36 -6.33 -0.83
C HIS A 84 15.83 -7.46 0.07
N PRO A 85 16.64 -8.49 0.42
CA PRO A 85 16.18 -9.66 1.18
C PRO A 85 15.90 -9.41 2.67
N ASN A 86 16.06 -8.17 3.16
CA ASN A 86 15.87 -7.82 4.57
C ASN A 86 14.72 -6.85 4.72
N PHE A 87 14.02 -6.93 5.85
CA PHE A 87 13.03 -5.93 6.22
C PHE A 87 13.64 -4.54 6.37
N TYR A 88 12.86 -3.54 5.98
CA TYR A 88 13.16 -2.12 6.13
C TYR A 88 11.87 -1.33 6.38
N GLY A 89 11.99 -0.01 6.42
CA GLY A 89 10.91 0.89 6.80
C GLY A 89 11.05 1.36 8.24
N SER A 90 10.12 2.20 8.68
CA SER A 90 10.08 2.74 10.03
C SER A 90 8.76 2.42 10.71
N GLY A 91 8.67 2.75 12.00
CA GLY A 91 7.43 2.67 12.78
C GLY A 91 6.31 3.62 12.32
N GLU A 92 6.53 4.44 11.29
CA GLU A 92 5.46 5.23 10.67
C GLU A 92 4.62 4.40 9.68
N CYS A 93 5.08 3.21 9.27
CA CYS A 93 4.30 2.30 8.45
C CYS A 93 3.02 1.87 9.17
N PHE A 94 1.96 1.62 8.41
CA PHE A 94 0.73 1.04 8.92
C PHE A 94 -0.05 0.32 7.82
N LEU A 95 -0.84 -0.68 8.22
CA LEU A 95 -1.82 -1.31 7.34
C LEU A 95 -3.17 -0.61 7.49
N TRP A 96 -4.02 -0.68 6.47
CA TRP A 96 -5.36 -0.10 6.52
C TRP A 96 -6.36 -0.89 5.68
N LYS A 97 -7.64 -0.77 6.01
CA LYS A 97 -8.76 -1.30 5.21
C LYS A 97 -9.97 -0.38 5.30
N ILE A 98 -10.87 -0.49 4.31
CA ILE A 98 -12.21 0.08 4.38
C ILE A 98 -13.11 -0.93 5.10
N ASP A 99 -13.83 -0.47 6.12
CA ASP A 99 -14.81 -1.28 6.85
C ASP A 99 -16.20 -1.27 6.17
N GLU A 100 -17.13 -2.04 6.70
CA GLU A 100 -18.51 -2.17 6.20
C GLU A 100 -19.29 -0.83 6.19
N LYS A 101 -18.80 0.19 6.89
CA LYS A 101 -19.41 1.53 6.99
C LYS A 101 -18.72 2.57 6.11
N ASP A 102 -17.90 2.12 5.17
CA ASP A 102 -17.09 2.97 4.28
C ASP A 102 -16.11 3.89 5.06
N LYS A 103 -15.60 3.40 6.21
CA LYS A 103 -14.61 4.10 7.02
C LYS A 103 -13.25 3.44 6.94
N VAL A 104 -12.21 4.28 6.97
CA VAL A 104 -10.83 3.83 7.02
C VAL A 104 -10.50 3.34 8.43
N LYS A 105 -10.23 2.05 8.58
CA LYS A 105 -9.62 1.44 9.77
C LYS A 105 -8.12 1.31 9.53
N VAL A 106 -7.31 1.74 10.50
CA VAL A 106 -5.84 1.69 10.45
C VAL A 106 -5.27 0.78 11.54
N PHE A 107 -4.19 0.09 11.21
CA PHE A 107 -3.43 -0.81 12.08
C PHE A 107 -2.00 -0.28 12.17
N PRO A 108 -1.72 0.59 13.16
CA PRO A 108 -0.41 1.21 13.33
C PRO A 108 0.63 0.19 13.80
N TRP A 109 1.90 0.53 13.62
CA TRP A 109 3.00 -0.26 14.15
C TRP A 109 2.89 -0.46 15.66
N THR A 110 3.10 -1.70 16.11
CA THR A 110 2.95 -2.10 17.52
C THR A 110 4.20 -1.86 18.36
N GLY A 111 5.36 -1.69 17.72
CA GLY A 111 6.66 -1.68 18.40
C GLY A 111 7.21 -3.06 18.76
N LYS A 112 6.54 -4.16 18.38
CA LYS A 112 6.99 -5.53 18.75
C LYS A 112 8.21 -6.01 17.97
N ASN A 113 8.40 -5.56 16.74
CA ASN A 113 9.53 -5.86 15.86
C ASN A 113 9.61 -4.82 14.73
N ASP A 114 10.66 -4.87 13.89
CA ASP A 114 10.88 -3.91 12.80
C ASP A 114 10.57 -4.48 11.40
N TYR A 115 9.70 -5.48 11.29
CA TYR A 115 9.41 -6.19 10.04
C TYR A 115 8.36 -5.45 9.18
N CYS A 116 8.58 -4.16 8.92
CA CYS A 116 7.59 -3.29 8.29
C CYS A 116 7.40 -3.56 6.79
N ILE A 117 8.48 -3.54 6.00
CA ILE A 117 8.44 -3.68 4.53
C ILE A 117 9.47 -4.73 4.13
N LEU A 118 9.08 -5.70 3.32
CA LEU A 118 9.97 -6.61 2.62
C LEU A 118 9.60 -6.58 1.14
N CYS A 119 10.58 -6.32 0.28
CA CYS A 119 10.35 -6.22 -1.15
C CYS A 119 11.47 -6.98 -1.83
N GLU A 120 11.12 -7.95 -2.66
CA GLU A 120 12.05 -8.67 -3.51
C GLU A 120 11.63 -8.48 -4.98
N ASN A 121 12.37 -9.07 -5.91
CA ASN A 121 12.00 -9.00 -7.33
C ASN A 121 10.70 -9.78 -7.63
N GLU A 122 10.39 -10.77 -6.78
CA GLU A 122 9.28 -11.71 -6.99
C GLU A 122 8.05 -11.42 -6.13
N PHE A 123 8.15 -10.53 -5.13
CA PHE A 123 7.01 -10.19 -4.28
C PHE A 123 7.19 -8.87 -3.52
N ILE A 124 6.08 -8.33 -3.02
CA ILE A 124 6.03 -7.29 -1.99
C ILE A 124 5.31 -7.86 -0.76
N ALA A 125 5.85 -7.60 0.42
CA ALA A 125 5.22 -7.90 1.69
C ALA A 125 5.28 -6.72 2.66
N VAL A 126 4.24 -6.56 3.47
CA VAL A 126 4.12 -5.50 4.47
C VAL A 126 3.65 -6.11 5.79
N GLY A 127 4.44 -5.92 6.84
CA GLY A 127 4.20 -6.44 8.18
C GLY A 127 4.53 -7.92 8.29
N GLY A 128 5.63 -8.26 8.94
CA GLY A 128 6.05 -9.64 9.14
C GLY A 128 5.86 -10.15 10.57
N GLY A 129 6.34 -11.36 10.81
CA GLY A 129 6.37 -12.02 12.11
C GLY A 129 5.49 -13.27 12.15
N ASP A 130 5.83 -14.20 13.04
CA ASP A 130 5.15 -15.48 13.22
C ASP A 130 5.00 -16.31 11.91
N GLY A 131 5.93 -16.11 10.96
CA GLY A 131 5.94 -16.80 9.67
C GLY A 131 4.91 -16.31 8.65
N GLN A 132 4.19 -15.22 8.92
CA GLN A 132 3.16 -14.68 8.04
C GLN A 132 3.37 -13.20 7.74
N PHE A 133 2.63 -12.71 6.74
CA PHE A 133 2.62 -11.30 6.36
C PHE A 133 1.24 -10.68 6.54
N GLY A 134 1.20 -9.44 7.03
CA GLY A 134 -0.01 -8.64 7.11
C GLY A 134 -0.64 -8.40 5.74
N LEU A 135 0.22 -8.20 4.74
CA LEU A 135 -0.12 -8.11 3.33
C LEU A 135 1.04 -8.67 2.49
N TRP A 136 0.74 -9.49 1.50
CA TRP A 136 1.69 -10.02 0.53
C TRP A 136 1.08 -10.04 -0.86
N LEU A 137 1.89 -9.77 -1.90
CA LEU A 137 1.53 -9.81 -3.32
C LEU A 137 2.66 -10.44 -4.14
N ASP A 138 2.30 -11.25 -5.14
CA ASP A 138 3.23 -11.88 -6.09
C ASP A 138 3.80 -10.90 -7.15
N SER A 139 4.65 -11.43 -8.02
CA SER A 139 5.32 -10.71 -9.11
C SER A 139 4.37 -10.23 -10.21
N GLU A 140 3.26 -10.93 -10.38
CA GLU A 140 2.19 -10.63 -11.32
C GLU A 140 1.17 -9.64 -10.73
N LEU A 141 1.28 -9.30 -9.44
CA LEU A 141 0.32 -8.45 -8.73
C LEU A 141 -1.12 -8.97 -8.81
N GLU A 142 -1.29 -10.28 -8.99
CA GLU A 142 -2.58 -10.95 -9.16
C GLU A 142 -2.93 -11.72 -7.88
N ASN A 143 -2.01 -12.53 -7.37
CA ASN A 143 -2.28 -13.31 -6.17
C ASN A 143 -1.73 -12.60 -4.94
N GLY A 144 -2.56 -12.50 -3.93
CA GLY A 144 -2.19 -11.92 -2.65
C GLY A 144 -2.64 -12.75 -1.47
N SER A 145 -2.05 -12.44 -0.31
CA SER A 145 -2.51 -12.95 0.97
C SER A 145 -2.46 -11.86 2.03
N SER A 146 -3.35 -11.98 3.01
CA SER A 146 -3.36 -11.14 4.20
C SER A 146 -3.62 -12.02 5.41
N SER A 147 -2.80 -11.85 6.44
CA SER A 147 -2.90 -12.59 7.69
C SER A 147 -2.69 -11.66 8.88
N HIS A 148 -2.99 -12.12 10.08
CA HIS A 148 -2.53 -11.44 11.27
C HIS A 148 -1.00 -11.44 11.32
N CYS A 149 -0.40 -10.31 11.74
CA CYS A 149 1.03 -10.24 12.04
C CYS A 149 1.29 -9.42 13.31
N PRO A 150 2.34 -9.75 14.08
CA PRO A 150 2.68 -9.01 15.30
C PRO A 150 3.17 -7.58 15.03
N THR A 151 3.64 -7.27 13.82
CA THR A 151 4.13 -5.93 13.45
C THR A 151 3.04 -4.86 13.56
N PHE A 152 1.81 -5.20 13.17
CA PHE A 152 0.68 -4.25 13.10
C PHE A 152 -0.54 -4.67 13.92
N ASP A 153 -0.54 -5.91 14.46
CA ASP A 153 -1.69 -6.51 15.14
C ASP A 153 -2.98 -6.40 14.32
N ASN A 154 -2.85 -6.54 13.00
CA ASN A 154 -3.94 -6.39 12.06
C ASN A 154 -4.79 -7.66 11.99
N GLU A 155 -6.07 -7.49 11.67
CA GLU A 155 -6.89 -8.59 11.16
C GLU A 155 -6.60 -8.82 9.66
N VAL A 156 -7.20 -9.86 9.08
CA VAL A 156 -7.19 -10.06 7.63
C VAL A 156 -7.78 -8.83 6.94
N LEU A 157 -7.00 -8.22 6.05
CA LEU A 157 -7.36 -6.96 5.40
C LEU A 157 -8.35 -7.16 4.26
N SER A 158 -8.14 -8.22 3.49
CA SER A 158 -8.98 -8.66 2.37
C SER A 158 -10.28 -9.31 2.83
N SER A 159 -11.12 -9.64 1.86
CA SER A 159 -12.32 -10.47 2.06
C SER A 159 -12.00 -11.85 2.63
N GLU A 160 -10.94 -12.48 2.14
CA GLU A 160 -10.46 -13.81 2.54
C GLU A 160 -8.93 -13.80 2.75
N PRO A 161 -8.33 -14.73 3.52
CA PRO A 161 -6.88 -14.76 3.77
C PRO A 161 -6.02 -14.85 2.50
N ARG A 162 -6.56 -15.46 1.44
CA ARG A 162 -6.00 -15.41 0.09
C ARG A 162 -6.97 -14.65 -0.80
N PHE A 163 -6.45 -13.76 -1.62
CA PHE A 163 -7.28 -12.92 -2.47
C PHE A 163 -6.69 -12.78 -3.87
N ILE A 164 -7.56 -12.51 -4.84
CA ILE A 164 -7.18 -12.08 -6.18
C ILE A 164 -7.25 -10.56 -6.21
N CYS A 165 -6.12 -9.92 -6.50
CA CYS A 165 -6.00 -8.50 -6.71
C CYS A 165 -6.50 -8.14 -8.12
N VAL A 166 -7.53 -7.29 -8.20
CA VAL A 166 -8.10 -6.88 -9.50
C VAL A 166 -7.71 -5.46 -9.88
N GLU A 167 -7.49 -4.59 -8.89
CA GLU A 167 -6.95 -3.25 -9.10
C GLU A 167 -5.98 -2.89 -7.97
N LEU A 168 -4.94 -2.12 -8.31
CA LEU A 168 -3.92 -1.69 -7.36
C LEU A 168 -3.40 -0.32 -7.81
N GLU A 169 -3.26 0.59 -6.86
CA GLU A 169 -2.71 1.92 -7.04
C GLU A 169 -1.57 2.19 -6.05
N VAL A 170 -0.52 2.86 -6.52
CA VAL A 170 0.56 3.37 -5.67
C VAL A 170 0.60 4.89 -5.80
N TRP A 171 0.47 5.56 -4.67
CA TRP A 171 0.46 7.01 -4.56
C TRP A 171 1.71 7.50 -3.83
N CYS A 172 2.26 8.65 -4.25
CA CYS A 172 3.25 9.37 -3.45
C CYS A 172 2.78 10.76 -3.06
N PHE A 173 3.38 11.27 -1.99
CA PHE A 173 3.00 12.54 -1.38
C PHE A 173 3.94 13.69 -1.76
N LYS A 174 5.11 13.40 -2.36
CA LYS A 174 6.08 14.43 -2.73
C LYS A 174 6.01 14.74 -4.22
N GLU A 175 6.00 16.01 -4.56
CA GLU A 175 6.46 16.43 -5.88
C GLU A 175 7.95 16.13 -6.02
N ASN A 176 8.34 15.57 -7.16
CA ASN A 176 9.74 15.66 -7.55
C ASN A 176 10.01 17.16 -7.81
N PRO A 177 10.97 17.81 -7.13
CA PRO A 177 11.59 18.95 -7.76
C PRO A 177 12.18 18.38 -9.06
N GLY A 178 11.74 18.89 -10.20
CA GLY A 178 12.28 18.51 -11.49
C GLY A 178 13.81 18.54 -11.43
N ARG A 179 14.45 17.47 -11.93
CA ARG A 179 15.79 17.63 -12.45
C ARG A 179 15.71 18.45 -13.73
#